data_AF-A0A9P5XQJ9-F1
#
_entry.id   AF-A0A9P5XQJ9-F1
#
_cell.length_a   1.000
_cell.length_b   1.000
_cell.length_c   1.000
_cell.angle_alpha   90.00
_cell.angle_beta   90.00
_cell.angle_gamma   90.00
#
_symmetry.space_group_name_H-M   'P 1'
#
loop_
_entity.id
_entity.type
_entity.pdbx_description
1 polymer ?
#
loop_
_entity_poly.entity_id
_entity_poly.type
_entity_poly.pdbx_seq_one_letter_code
_entity_poly.pdbx_strand_id
1 'polypeptide(L)'
;MEAFKLQKKYPEVSRDEMLDLINRFNAIPTDAAGRIDKSSVLHTLQASGESYDLARETLKNVSVDASGKVELEDWVELNVKLRSQARTALPTKAGKVTVQGSTTSTSHTINEDERSEFTAHINSVIENDPDISNRYPIPTNTMQLFDECKDGLVLCKLINDSVPDTIDSRVLNKPTAHRPLNAFQMTENNNIVITSAKAIGCSVVNIGSSDIADGREDY
;
A
#
# COMPACT_ATOMS: atom_id res chain seq x y z
N MET A 1 20.23 -23.82 -0.42
CA MET A 1 19.95 -24.39 -1.76
C MET A 1 19.25 -23.37 -2.65
N GLU A 2 18.33 -22.56 -2.11
CA GLU A 2 17.64 -21.48 -2.85
C GLU A 2 18.53 -20.31 -3.27
N ALA A 3 19.48 -19.86 -2.44
CA ALA A 3 20.39 -18.77 -2.79
C ALA A 3 21.18 -19.02 -4.09
N PHE A 4 21.61 -20.27 -4.32
CA PHE A 4 22.30 -20.66 -5.56
C PHE A 4 21.37 -20.65 -6.78
N LYS A 5 20.09 -21.01 -6.60
CA LYS A 5 19.08 -20.96 -7.68
C LYS A 5 18.78 -19.50 -8.06
N LEU A 6 18.57 -18.64 -7.07
CA LEU A 6 18.32 -17.21 -7.27
C LEU A 6 19.52 -16.50 -7.90
N GLN A 7 20.74 -16.81 -7.45
CA GLN A 7 21.96 -16.25 -8.04
C GLN A 7 22.13 -16.64 -9.52
N LYS A 8 21.71 -17.86 -9.91
CA LYS A 8 21.73 -18.27 -11.32
C LYS A 8 20.70 -17.50 -12.16
N LYS A 9 19.57 -17.11 -11.56
CA LYS A 9 18.51 -16.34 -12.22
C LYS A 9 18.86 -14.85 -12.33
N TYR A 10 19.53 -14.30 -11.32
CA TYR A 10 19.96 -12.90 -11.23
C TYR A 10 21.50 -12.82 -11.12
N PRO A 11 22.24 -13.13 -12.20
CA PRO A 11 23.71 -13.16 -12.18
C PRO A 11 24.37 -11.81 -11.88
N GLU A 12 23.64 -10.70 -12.02
CA GLU A 12 24.05 -9.35 -11.67
C GLU A 12 24.11 -9.09 -10.16
N VAL A 13 23.49 -9.96 -9.34
CA VAL A 13 23.50 -9.87 -7.87
C VAL A 13 24.67 -10.70 -7.34
N SER A 14 25.56 -10.05 -6.58
CA SER A 14 26.70 -10.75 -5.98
C SER A 14 26.23 -11.76 -4.91
N ARG A 15 27.06 -12.76 -4.57
CA ARG A 15 26.69 -13.76 -3.57
C ARG A 15 26.40 -13.13 -2.20
N ASP A 16 27.20 -12.16 -1.80
CA ASP A 16 27.08 -11.52 -0.48
C ASP A 16 25.84 -10.60 -0.44
N GLU A 17 25.56 -9.90 -1.53
CA GLU A 17 24.32 -9.13 -1.71
C GLU A 17 23.08 -10.03 -1.73
N MET A 18 23.17 -11.21 -2.32
CA MET A 18 22.09 -12.17 -2.32
C MET A 18 21.77 -12.66 -0.91
N LEU A 19 22.80 -12.92 -0.10
CA LEU A 19 22.63 -13.30 1.30
C LEU A 19 22.03 -12.16 2.13
N ASP A 20 22.44 -10.92 1.88
CA ASP A 20 21.83 -9.74 2.52
C ASP A 20 20.33 -9.63 2.18
N LEU A 21 19.96 -9.76 0.91
CA LEU A 21 18.56 -9.74 0.48
C LEU A 21 17.71 -10.83 1.17
N ILE A 22 18.26 -12.04 1.30
CA ILE A 22 17.59 -13.16 1.98
C ILE A 22 17.45 -12.86 3.48
N ASN A 23 18.49 -12.32 4.11
CA ASN A 23 18.45 -11.99 5.54
C ASN A 23 17.43 -10.88 5.81
N ARG A 24 17.38 -9.85 4.96
CA ARG A 24 16.36 -8.79 5.04
C ARG A 24 14.95 -9.33 4.86
N PHE A 25 14.73 -10.20 3.88
CA PHE A 25 13.43 -10.84 3.66
C PHE A 25 12.96 -11.64 4.89
N ASN A 26 13.85 -12.46 5.47
CA ASN A 26 13.53 -13.28 6.63
C ASN A 26 13.35 -12.47 7.93
N ALA A 27 13.84 -11.23 7.97
CA ALA A 27 13.68 -10.35 9.12
C ALA A 27 12.31 -9.64 9.14
N ILE A 28 11.58 -9.63 8.03
CA ILE A 28 10.26 -9.00 7.95
C ILE A 28 9.25 -9.88 8.72
N PRO A 29 8.50 -9.31 9.68
CA PRO A 29 7.45 -10.04 10.37
C PRO A 29 6.39 -10.56 9.38
N THR A 30 6.10 -11.86 9.44
CA THR A 30 5.03 -12.48 8.67
C THR A 30 4.33 -13.58 9.46
N ASP A 31 3.04 -13.74 9.20
CA ASP A 31 2.21 -14.81 9.75
C ASP A 31 2.39 -16.14 9.01
N ALA A 32 2.89 -16.10 7.77
CA ALA A 32 3.10 -17.25 6.91
C ALA A 32 4.54 -17.30 6.42
N ALA A 33 5.29 -18.32 6.85
CA ALA A 33 6.70 -18.48 6.49
C ALA A 33 6.89 -18.41 4.97
N GLY A 34 7.72 -17.47 4.51
CA GLY A 34 8.05 -17.29 3.10
C GLY A 34 7.09 -16.41 2.29
N ARG A 35 6.01 -15.88 2.90
CA ARG A 35 5.02 -15.05 2.22
C ARG A 35 4.77 -13.76 2.98
N ILE A 36 4.99 -12.61 2.37
CA ILE A 36 4.93 -11.31 3.04
C ILE A 36 3.85 -10.43 2.41
N ASP A 37 3.15 -9.66 3.22
CA ASP A 37 2.21 -8.64 2.72
C ASP A 37 2.91 -7.53 1.93
N LYS A 38 2.27 -7.07 0.86
CA LYS A 38 2.80 -5.97 0.02
C LYS A 38 3.06 -4.71 0.85
N SER A 39 2.17 -4.37 1.77
CA SER A 39 2.34 -3.23 2.68
C SER A 39 3.62 -3.38 3.52
N SER A 40 3.85 -4.54 4.14
CA SER A 40 5.06 -4.82 4.92
C SER A 40 6.34 -4.70 4.09
N VAL A 41 6.29 -5.15 2.82
CA VAL A 41 7.42 -5.00 1.87
C VAL A 41 7.71 -3.53 1.58
N LEU A 42 6.68 -2.73 1.27
CA LEU A 42 6.84 -1.30 0.97
C LEU A 42 7.36 -0.52 2.19
N HIS A 43 6.79 -0.78 3.36
CA HIS A 43 7.25 -0.19 4.63
C HIS A 43 8.71 -0.57 4.95
N THR A 44 9.10 -1.81 4.69
CA THR A 44 10.50 -2.25 4.90
C THR A 44 11.46 -1.56 3.94
N LEU A 45 11.08 -1.40 2.66
CA LEU A 45 11.90 -0.69 1.68
C LEU A 45 12.04 0.80 2.03
N GLN A 46 10.94 1.43 2.44
CA GLN A 46 10.95 2.81 2.92
C GLN A 46 11.86 2.99 4.14
N ALA A 47 11.80 2.08 5.12
CA ALA A 47 12.68 2.09 6.28
C ALA A 47 14.17 1.89 5.91
N SER A 48 14.46 1.25 4.78
CA SER A 48 15.82 1.13 4.23
C SER A 48 16.28 2.33 3.39
N GLY A 49 15.44 3.36 3.26
CA GLY A 49 15.76 4.59 2.53
C GLY A 49 15.31 4.62 1.07
N GLU A 50 14.59 3.59 0.61
CA GLU A 50 14.02 3.57 -0.75
C GLU A 50 12.77 4.44 -0.84
N SER A 51 12.48 4.98 -2.02
CA SER A 51 11.23 5.72 -2.25
C SER A 51 10.03 4.79 -2.22
N TYR A 52 9.05 5.10 -1.36
CA TYR A 52 7.80 4.34 -1.25
C TYR A 52 7.08 4.25 -2.60
N ASP A 53 6.95 5.37 -3.31
CA ASP A 53 6.22 5.44 -4.57
C ASP A 53 6.92 4.64 -5.67
N LEU A 54 8.25 4.72 -5.73
CA LEU A 54 9.04 3.93 -6.68
C LEU A 54 8.94 2.43 -6.38
N ALA A 55 8.99 2.05 -5.10
CA ALA A 55 8.80 0.67 -4.67
C ALA A 55 7.40 0.16 -5.01
N ARG A 56 6.36 0.98 -4.78
CA ARG A 56 4.97 0.67 -5.10
C ARG A 56 4.77 0.47 -6.60
N GLU A 57 5.31 1.36 -7.43
CA GLU A 57 5.24 1.25 -8.89
C GLU A 57 6.03 0.03 -9.41
N THR A 58 7.23 -0.20 -8.88
CA THR A 58 8.05 -1.36 -9.28
C THR A 58 7.36 -2.66 -8.90
N LEU A 59 6.70 -2.73 -7.74
CA LEU A 59 5.96 -3.90 -7.28
C LEU A 59 4.76 -4.24 -8.20
N LYS A 60 4.12 -3.26 -8.85
CA LYS A 60 3.09 -3.52 -9.88
C LYS A 60 3.66 -4.30 -11.08
N ASN A 61 4.96 -4.17 -11.33
CA ASN A 61 5.68 -4.84 -12.42
C ASN A 61 6.38 -6.14 -12.00
N VAL A 62 6.23 -6.58 -10.75
CA VAL A 62 6.72 -7.87 -10.26
C VAL A 62 5.54 -8.84 -10.22
N SER A 63 5.75 -10.06 -10.73
CA SER A 63 4.70 -11.07 -10.85
C SER A 63 4.40 -11.73 -9.52
N VAL A 64 3.71 -11.02 -8.63
CA VAL A 64 3.19 -11.60 -7.39
C VAL A 64 2.12 -12.64 -7.74
N ASP A 65 2.16 -13.79 -7.08
CA ASP A 65 1.21 -14.87 -7.36
C ASP A 65 -0.26 -14.49 -7.04
N ALA A 66 -1.20 -15.39 -7.33
CA ALA A 66 -2.63 -15.16 -7.10
C ALA A 66 -2.99 -14.93 -5.61
N SER A 67 -2.07 -15.17 -4.67
CA SER A 67 -2.29 -14.87 -3.26
C SER A 67 -2.08 -13.39 -2.92
N GLY A 68 -1.43 -12.63 -3.82
CA GLY A 68 -1.07 -11.24 -3.58
C GLY A 68 0.01 -11.04 -2.51
N LYS A 69 0.64 -12.13 -2.02
CA LYS A 69 1.75 -12.09 -1.08
C LYS A 69 3.08 -12.17 -1.83
N VAL A 70 4.07 -11.42 -1.37
CA VAL A 70 5.42 -11.35 -1.93
C VAL A 70 6.25 -12.52 -1.40
N GLU A 71 6.78 -13.34 -2.29
CA GLU A 71 7.70 -14.42 -1.96
C GLU A 71 9.16 -13.98 -2.12
N LEU A 72 10.11 -14.81 -1.69
CA LEU A 72 11.54 -14.47 -1.73
C LEU A 72 12.01 -14.13 -3.16
N GLU A 73 11.52 -14.85 -4.16
CA GLU A 73 11.87 -14.60 -5.56
C GLU A 73 11.36 -13.22 -6.03
N ASP A 74 10.14 -12.85 -5.67
CA ASP A 74 9.53 -11.55 -5.97
C ASP A 74 10.28 -10.40 -5.27
N TRP A 75 10.66 -10.61 -4.00
CA TRP A 75 11.45 -9.64 -3.23
C TRP A 75 12.80 -9.35 -3.88
N VAL A 76 13.48 -10.39 -4.37
CA VAL A 76 14.76 -10.26 -5.07
C VAL A 76 14.56 -9.53 -6.39
N GLU A 77 13.55 -9.91 -7.17
CA GLU A 77 13.22 -9.23 -8.43
C GLU A 77 12.92 -7.74 -8.23
N LEU A 78 12.15 -7.41 -7.18
CA LEU A 78 11.82 -6.04 -6.81
C LEU A 78 13.08 -5.22 -6.51
N ASN A 79 13.97 -5.73 -5.66
CA ASN A 79 15.21 -5.02 -5.31
C ASN A 79 16.15 -4.86 -6.53
N VAL A 80 16.22 -5.85 -7.41
CA VAL A 80 17.00 -5.79 -8.66
C VAL A 80 16.44 -4.72 -9.59
N LYS A 81 15.12 -4.68 -9.78
CA LYS A 81 14.45 -3.65 -10.60
C LYS A 81 14.59 -2.25 -10.02
N LEU A 82 14.46 -2.09 -8.70
CA LEU A 82 14.70 -0.80 -8.04
C LEU A 82 16.13 -0.30 -8.27
N ARG A 83 17.12 -1.19 -8.12
CA ARG A 83 18.53 -0.84 -8.36
C ARG A 83 18.79 -0.44 -9.82
N SER A 84 18.17 -1.12 -10.79
CA SER A 84 18.34 -0.78 -12.19
C SER A 84 17.68 0.55 -12.55
N GLN A 85 16.47 0.81 -12.03
CA GLN A 85 15.75 2.06 -12.22
C GLN A 85 16.47 3.26 -11.60
N ALA A 86 17.02 3.10 -10.38
CA ALA A 86 17.84 4.12 -9.73
C ALA A 86 19.12 4.47 -10.53
N ARG A 87 19.67 3.51 -11.28
CA ARG A 87 20.83 3.75 -12.17
C ARG A 87 20.46 4.47 -13.46
N THR A 88 19.22 4.35 -13.93
CA THR A 88 18.72 4.99 -15.15
C THR A 88 18.00 6.31 -14.92
N ALA A 89 17.55 6.60 -13.69
CA ALA A 89 16.89 7.85 -13.35
C ALA A 89 17.91 9.00 -13.23
N LEU A 90 18.02 9.81 -14.29
CA LEU A 90 18.53 11.18 -14.17
C LEU A 90 17.64 11.98 -13.20
N PRO A 91 18.17 12.97 -12.46
CA PRO A 91 17.37 13.76 -11.53
C PRO A 91 16.31 14.56 -12.30
N THR A 92 15.08 14.05 -12.33
CA THR A 92 13.94 14.78 -12.88
C THR A 92 13.52 15.84 -11.87
N LYS A 93 13.49 17.10 -12.32
CA LYS A 93 12.96 18.23 -11.54
C LYS A 93 11.58 17.88 -10.98
N ALA A 94 11.40 18.19 -9.70
CA ALA A 94 10.15 18.06 -8.95
C ALA A 94 8.94 18.66 -9.70
N GLY A 95 7.79 18.00 -9.60
CA GLY A 95 6.47 18.61 -9.91
C GLY A 95 5.62 17.91 -10.96
N LYS A 96 5.87 16.64 -11.33
CA LYS A 96 4.91 15.89 -12.16
C LYS A 96 5.01 14.38 -11.95
N VAL A 97 4.28 13.85 -10.97
CA VAL A 97 4.01 12.41 -10.89
C VAL A 97 3.08 12.04 -12.04
N THR A 98 3.63 11.45 -13.11
CA THR A 98 2.82 10.89 -14.20
C THR A 98 2.61 9.41 -13.92
N VAL A 99 1.47 9.05 -13.34
CA VAL A 99 1.09 7.65 -13.10
C VAL A 99 0.81 7.00 -14.45
N GLN A 100 1.73 6.16 -14.92
CA GLN A 100 1.56 5.42 -16.16
C GLN A 100 0.78 4.13 -15.89
N GLY A 101 -0.56 4.23 -15.94
CA GLY A 101 -1.46 3.08 -15.89
C GLY A 101 -1.37 2.25 -17.18
N SER A 102 -0.97 1.00 -17.06
CA SER A 102 -1.08 0.00 -18.11
C SER A 102 -2.57 -0.23 -18.43
N THR A 103 -2.95 0.01 -19.68
CA THR A 103 -4.26 -0.23 -20.31
C THR A 103 -5.37 0.80 -20.05
N THR A 104 -5.53 1.71 -21.02
CA THR A 104 -6.79 2.34 -21.47
C THR A 104 -7.83 2.73 -20.42
N SER A 105 -7.72 3.93 -19.83
CA SER A 105 -8.80 4.94 -19.71
C SER A 105 -8.41 6.04 -18.72
N THR A 106 -8.47 7.31 -19.17
CA THR A 106 -8.46 8.56 -18.37
C THR A 106 -7.36 8.74 -17.31
N SER A 107 -6.29 9.44 -17.67
CA SER A 107 -5.30 9.96 -16.72
C SER A 107 -5.94 11.05 -15.84
N HIS A 108 -6.40 10.70 -14.65
CA HIS A 108 -6.74 11.67 -13.63
C HIS A 108 -5.43 12.17 -13.00
N THR A 109 -5.10 13.45 -13.21
CA THR A 109 -3.93 14.04 -12.55
C THR A 109 -4.30 14.29 -11.10
N ILE A 110 -3.81 13.46 -10.19
CA ILE A 110 -3.94 13.70 -8.74
C ILE A 110 -3.23 15.01 -8.44
N ASN A 111 -3.98 15.97 -7.90
CA ASN A 111 -3.40 17.24 -7.47
C ASN A 111 -2.56 17.00 -6.20
N GLU A 112 -1.25 17.23 -6.29
CA GLU A 112 -0.31 16.99 -5.18
C GLU A 112 -0.65 17.81 -3.93
N ASP A 113 -1.15 19.04 -4.12
CA ASP A 113 -1.55 19.93 -3.03
C ASP A 113 -2.81 19.41 -2.33
N GLU A 114 -3.82 18.99 -3.08
CA GLU A 114 -5.05 18.39 -2.53
C GLU A 114 -4.74 17.10 -1.76
N ARG A 115 -3.92 16.21 -2.33
CA ARG A 115 -3.49 14.99 -1.64
C ARG A 115 -2.78 15.33 -0.33
N SER A 116 -1.87 16.31 -0.33
CA SER A 116 -1.14 16.70 0.87
C SER A 116 -2.08 17.21 1.95
N GLU A 117 -3.02 18.10 1.61
CA GLU A 117 -4.00 18.66 2.54
C GLU A 117 -4.99 17.60 3.05
N PHE A 118 -5.49 16.72 2.17
CA PHE A 118 -6.35 15.61 2.59
C PHE A 118 -5.61 14.66 3.52
N THR A 119 -4.35 14.33 3.23
CA THR A 119 -3.56 13.47 4.13
C THR A 119 -3.33 14.15 5.48
N ALA A 120 -3.08 15.47 5.50
CA ALA A 120 -2.93 16.24 6.73
C ALA A 120 -4.23 16.23 7.58
N HIS A 121 -5.39 16.42 6.94
CA HIS A 121 -6.68 16.30 7.62
C HIS A 121 -6.91 14.89 8.16
N ILE A 122 -6.63 13.85 7.37
CA ILE A 122 -6.75 12.45 7.81
C ILE A 122 -5.89 12.19 9.04
N ASN A 123 -4.63 12.65 9.03
CA ASN A 123 -3.73 12.54 10.18
C ASN A 123 -4.33 13.18 11.44
N SER A 124 -4.99 14.34 11.31
CA SER A 124 -5.65 14.97 12.46
C SER A 124 -6.82 14.16 13.04
N VAL A 125 -7.51 13.37 12.20
CA VAL A 125 -8.63 12.52 12.62
C VAL A 125 -8.13 11.22 13.27
N ILE A 126 -7.02 10.65 12.77
CA ILE A 126 -6.55 9.31 13.20
C ILE A 126 -5.49 9.34 14.31
N GLU A 127 -4.90 10.49 14.64
CA GLU A 127 -3.78 10.63 15.58
C GLU A 127 -3.99 9.91 16.93
N ASN A 128 -5.22 9.95 17.45
CA ASN A 128 -5.56 9.36 18.76
C ASN A 128 -6.53 8.17 18.64
N ASP A 129 -6.69 7.59 17.45
CA ASP A 129 -7.63 6.49 17.26
C ASP A 129 -7.06 5.16 17.82
N PRO A 130 -7.79 4.47 18.70
CA PRO A 130 -7.28 3.25 19.33
C PRO A 130 -7.10 2.08 18.36
N ASP A 131 -7.80 2.07 17.23
CA ASP A 131 -7.80 0.95 16.28
C ASP A 131 -6.75 1.12 15.17
N ILE A 132 -6.40 2.36 14.80
CA ILE A 132 -5.52 2.66 13.65
C ILE A 132 -4.38 3.65 13.95
N SER A 133 -4.11 3.95 15.23
CA SER A 133 -2.99 4.80 15.64
C SER A 133 -1.62 4.35 15.11
N ASN A 134 -1.44 3.06 14.83
CA ASN A 134 -0.20 2.54 14.24
C ASN A 134 0.06 3.01 12.80
N ARG A 135 -0.92 3.61 12.13
CA ARG A 135 -0.78 4.21 10.79
C ARG A 135 -0.37 5.68 10.85
N TYR A 136 -0.52 6.30 12.02
CA TYR A 136 -0.17 7.70 12.20
C TYR A 136 1.34 7.88 12.43
N PRO A 137 1.98 8.89 11.81
CA PRO A 137 1.45 9.75 10.75
C PRO A 137 1.61 9.13 9.35
N ILE A 138 0.59 9.29 8.50
CA ILE A 138 0.68 8.97 7.07
C ILE A 138 1.48 10.10 6.37
N PRO A 139 2.54 9.80 5.60
CA PRO A 139 3.32 10.83 4.90
C PRO A 139 2.50 11.54 3.82
N THR A 140 2.42 12.88 3.89
CA THR A 140 1.58 13.72 3.01
C THR A 140 2.07 13.82 1.57
N ASN A 141 3.32 13.44 1.32
CA ASN A 141 3.97 13.56 0.02
C ASN A 141 4.09 12.22 -0.74
N THR A 142 3.50 11.14 -0.23
CA THR A 142 3.58 9.79 -0.83
C THR A 142 2.21 9.26 -1.21
N MET A 143 2.18 8.19 -2.00
CA MET A 143 0.96 7.44 -2.32
C MET A 143 0.60 6.40 -1.26
N GLN A 144 1.30 6.40 -0.11
CA GLN A 144 1.00 5.53 1.03
C GLN A 144 -0.44 5.69 1.52
N LEU A 145 -1.01 6.90 1.44
CA LEU A 145 -2.41 7.16 1.79
C LEU A 145 -3.37 6.13 1.19
N PHE A 146 -3.21 5.80 -0.09
CA PHE A 146 -4.11 4.89 -0.78
C PHE A 146 -3.99 3.45 -0.25
N ASP A 147 -2.79 3.02 0.17
CA ASP A 147 -2.60 1.71 0.79
C ASP A 147 -3.20 1.65 2.20
N GLU A 148 -3.07 2.73 2.97
CA GLU A 148 -3.66 2.82 4.32
C GLU A 148 -5.19 2.87 4.31
N CYS A 149 -5.81 3.20 3.17
CA CYS A 149 -7.27 3.22 2.99
C CYS A 149 -7.87 1.88 2.54
N LYS A 150 -7.07 0.90 2.10
CA LYS A 150 -7.57 -0.32 1.42
C LYS A 150 -8.53 -1.19 2.22
N ASP A 151 -8.38 -1.18 3.54
CA ASP A 151 -9.22 -1.99 4.44
C ASP A 151 -10.44 -1.24 5.00
N GLY A 152 -10.66 -0.01 4.53
CA GLY A 152 -11.82 0.81 4.83
C GLY A 152 -11.81 1.46 6.21
N LEU A 153 -10.87 1.12 7.10
CA LEU A 153 -10.90 1.63 8.47
C LEU A 153 -10.70 3.14 8.54
N VAL A 154 -9.70 3.67 7.83
CA VAL A 154 -9.45 5.12 7.76
C VAL A 154 -10.69 5.85 7.25
N LEU A 155 -11.30 5.35 6.17
CA LEU A 155 -12.50 5.96 5.58
C LEU A 155 -13.71 5.91 6.52
N CYS A 156 -13.90 4.81 7.26
CA CYS A 156 -14.94 4.73 8.28
C CYS A 156 -14.76 5.78 9.39
N LYS A 157 -13.52 6.04 9.82
CA LYS A 157 -13.24 7.08 10.83
C LYS A 157 -13.56 8.48 10.29
N LEU A 158 -13.20 8.77 9.03
CA LEU A 158 -13.55 10.04 8.39
C LEU A 158 -15.06 10.27 8.24
N ILE A 159 -15.82 9.20 7.96
CA ILE A 159 -17.28 9.28 7.92
C ILE A 159 -17.84 9.66 9.29
N ASN A 160 -17.34 9.04 10.36
CA ASN A 160 -17.77 9.37 11.73
C ASN A 160 -17.28 10.75 12.21
N ASP A 161 -16.15 11.22 11.74
CA ASP A 161 -15.69 12.60 11.97
C ASP A 161 -16.61 13.62 11.27
N SER A 162 -17.03 13.31 10.04
CA SER A 162 -17.95 14.15 9.26
C SER A 162 -19.37 14.17 9.85
N VAL A 163 -19.88 12.99 10.22
CA VAL A 163 -21.21 12.82 10.83
C VAL A 163 -21.09 11.79 11.97
N PRO A 164 -21.04 12.24 13.23
CA PRO A 164 -20.93 11.35 14.39
C PRO A 164 -22.00 10.26 14.42
N ASP A 165 -21.63 9.10 14.96
CA ASP A 165 -22.52 7.94 15.14
C ASP A 165 -23.11 7.34 13.84
N THR A 166 -22.56 7.68 12.67
CA THR A 166 -22.98 7.07 11.38
C THR A 166 -22.63 5.59 11.29
N ILE A 167 -21.44 5.21 11.77
CA ILE A 167 -20.92 3.85 11.75
C ILE A 167 -20.65 3.39 13.18
N ASP A 168 -21.32 2.31 13.58
CA ASP A 168 -20.96 1.60 14.81
C ASP A 168 -19.63 0.86 14.62
N SER A 169 -18.57 1.34 15.25
CA SER A 169 -17.23 0.75 15.11
C SER A 169 -17.13 -0.73 15.50
N ARG A 170 -18.12 -1.29 16.22
CA ARG A 170 -18.19 -2.70 16.59
C ARG A 170 -18.52 -3.63 15.42
N VAL A 171 -19.12 -3.11 14.35
CA VAL A 171 -19.42 -3.89 13.14
C VAL A 171 -18.21 -4.01 12.21
N LEU A 172 -17.15 -3.23 12.45
CA LEU A 172 -15.95 -3.23 11.63
C LEU A 172 -15.04 -4.39 12.00
N ASN A 173 -14.50 -5.05 10.97
CA ASN A 173 -13.39 -5.97 11.14
C ASN A 173 -12.13 -5.18 11.47
N LYS A 174 -11.49 -5.48 12.61
CA LYS A 174 -10.27 -4.80 13.07
C LYS A 174 -9.08 -5.77 13.05
N PRO A 175 -7.91 -5.34 12.56
CA PRO A 175 -6.71 -6.16 12.64
C PRO A 175 -6.30 -6.32 14.11
N THR A 176 -5.64 -7.43 14.42
CA THR A 176 -4.94 -7.62 15.70
C THR A 176 -3.45 -7.77 15.42
N ALA A 177 -2.61 -7.61 16.44
CA ALA A 177 -1.15 -7.70 16.30
C ALA A 177 -0.63 -8.99 15.64
N HIS A 178 -1.42 -10.06 15.67
CA HIS A 178 -1.08 -11.37 15.09
C HIS A 178 -2.03 -11.82 13.97
N ARG A 179 -2.96 -10.95 13.57
CA ARG A 179 -3.95 -11.28 12.55
C ARG A 179 -4.33 -10.04 11.76
N PRO A 180 -3.67 -9.78 10.63
CA PRO A 180 -4.10 -8.77 9.68
C PRO A 180 -5.45 -9.16 9.07
N LEU A 181 -6.12 -8.19 8.49
CA LEU A 181 -7.39 -8.41 7.81
C LEU A 181 -7.16 -9.21 6.53
N ASN A 182 -8.02 -10.21 6.30
CA ASN A 182 -8.06 -10.90 5.02
C ASN A 182 -8.91 -10.13 4.00
N ALA A 183 -8.81 -10.50 2.72
CA ALA A 183 -9.51 -9.83 1.63
C ALA A 183 -11.04 -9.78 1.80
N PHE A 184 -11.66 -10.81 2.39
CA PHE A 184 -13.09 -10.82 2.66
C PHE A 184 -13.47 -9.80 3.73
N GLN A 185 -12.70 -9.74 4.83
CA GLN A 185 -12.92 -8.78 5.90
C GLN A 185 -12.71 -7.34 5.45
N MET A 186 -11.70 -7.09 4.61
CA MET A 186 -11.50 -5.79 3.97
C MET A 186 -12.69 -5.43 3.08
N THR A 187 -13.21 -6.39 2.30
CA THR A 187 -14.39 -6.17 1.45
C THR A 187 -15.64 -5.86 2.27
N GLU A 188 -15.85 -6.54 3.40
CA GLU A 188 -16.95 -6.26 4.34
C GLU A 188 -16.86 -4.83 4.88
N ASN A 189 -15.68 -4.39 5.34
CA ASN A 189 -15.44 -3.02 5.78
C ASN A 189 -15.71 -2.01 4.65
N ASN A 190 -15.19 -2.27 3.44
CA ASN A 190 -15.36 -1.36 2.29
C ASN A 190 -16.83 -1.27 1.84
N ASN A 191 -17.62 -2.33 1.99
CA ASN A 191 -19.07 -2.26 1.77
C ASN A 191 -19.74 -1.32 2.77
N ILE A 192 -19.34 -1.37 4.05
CA ILE A 192 -19.83 -0.44 5.08
C ILE A 192 -19.50 1.00 4.68
N VAL A 193 -18.24 1.29 4.31
CA VAL A 193 -17.81 2.63 3.83
C VAL A 193 -18.76 3.16 2.76
N ILE A 194 -19.02 2.37 1.71
CA ILE A 194 -19.86 2.80 0.58
C ILE A 194 -21.30 3.05 1.02
N THR A 195 -21.88 2.15 1.82
CA THR A 195 -23.27 2.30 2.28
C THR A 195 -23.44 3.50 3.22
N SER A 196 -22.48 3.72 4.12
CA SER A 196 -22.50 4.83 5.07
C SER A 196 -22.25 6.18 4.39
N ALA A 197 -21.32 6.24 3.43
CA ALA A 197 -21.10 7.43 2.61
C ALA A 197 -22.38 7.83 1.84
N LYS A 198 -23.10 6.87 1.26
CA LYS A 198 -24.41 7.13 0.62
C LYS A 198 -25.42 7.69 1.61
N ALA A 199 -25.47 7.13 2.83
CA ALA A 199 -26.44 7.52 3.86
C ALA A 199 -26.26 8.98 4.31
N ILE A 200 -25.03 9.50 4.31
CA ILE A 200 -24.72 10.90 4.66
C ILE A 200 -24.76 11.86 3.46
N GLY A 201 -25.15 11.37 2.27
CA GLY A 201 -25.34 12.20 1.08
C GLY A 201 -24.14 12.29 0.14
N CYS A 202 -23.08 11.50 0.34
CA CYS A 202 -21.96 11.45 -0.61
C CYS A 202 -22.37 10.74 -1.92
N SER A 203 -21.92 11.28 -3.05
CA SER A 203 -22.07 10.64 -4.35
C SER A 203 -20.94 9.65 -4.59
N VAL A 204 -21.20 8.36 -4.35
CA VAL A 204 -20.24 7.26 -4.60
C VAL A 204 -20.60 6.46 -5.86
N VAL A 205 -21.11 7.14 -6.89
CA VAL A 205 -21.41 6.52 -8.19
C VAL A 205 -20.11 6.04 -8.83
N ASN A 206 -20.09 4.81 -9.34
CA ASN A 206 -18.91 4.15 -9.92
C ASN A 206 -17.75 3.85 -8.95
N ILE A 207 -17.99 3.88 -7.63
CA ILE A 207 -17.03 3.45 -6.62
C ILE A 207 -17.54 2.18 -5.94
N GLY A 208 -16.86 1.06 -6.15
CA GLY A 208 -17.12 -0.25 -5.54
C GLY A 208 -16.13 -0.58 -4.42
N SER A 209 -16.46 -1.58 -3.61
CA SER A 209 -15.60 -2.02 -2.49
C SER A 209 -14.28 -2.61 -2.98
N SER A 210 -14.28 -3.18 -4.19
CA SER A 210 -13.09 -3.62 -4.89
C SER A 210 -12.18 -2.46 -5.28
N ASP A 211 -12.72 -1.31 -5.69
CA ASP A 211 -11.91 -0.15 -6.08
C ASP A 211 -11.12 0.41 -4.88
N ILE A 212 -11.77 0.43 -3.71
CA ILE A 212 -11.12 0.78 -2.44
C ILE A 212 -10.07 -0.26 -2.06
N ALA A 213 -10.39 -1.56 -2.14
CA ALA A 213 -9.46 -2.64 -1.81
C ALA A 213 -8.22 -2.66 -2.72
N ASP A 214 -8.40 -2.31 -4.00
CA ASP A 214 -7.31 -2.18 -4.97
C ASP A 214 -6.48 -0.91 -4.72
N GLY A 215 -7.02 0.06 -3.96
CA GLY A 215 -6.41 1.36 -3.70
C GLY A 215 -6.29 2.16 -4.99
N ARG A 216 -7.37 2.19 -5.79
CA ARG A 216 -7.43 3.00 -7.01
C ARG A 216 -7.30 4.48 -6.66
N GLU A 217 -6.46 5.15 -7.43
CA GLU A 217 -6.03 6.53 -7.15
C GLU A 217 -6.82 7.54 -7.99
N ASP A 218 -7.59 7.07 -8.99
CA ASP A 218 -8.20 7.86 -10.06
C ASP A 218 -9.64 8.34 -9.79
N TYR A 219 -10.23 8.02 -8.63
CA TYR A 219 -11.63 8.34 -8.28
C TYR A 219 -11.77 9.31 -7.11
#